data_AF-K5VHR0-F1
#
_entry.id   AF-K5VHR0-F1
#
_cell.length_a   1.000
_cell.length_b   1.000
_cell.length_c   1.000
_cell.angle_alpha   90.00
_cell.angle_beta   90.00
_cell.angle_gamma   90.00
#
_symmetry.space_group_name_H-M   'P 1'
#
loop_
_entity.id
_entity.type
_entity.pdbx_description
1 polymer ?
#
loop_
_entity_poly.entity_id
_entity_poly.type
_entity_poly.pdbx_seq_one_letter_code
_entity_poly.pdbx_strand_id
1 'polypeptide(L)' 'ASSVDAERAFSVGRRQVNFLQHNMTSQSFKARMAVGSWVNSPVCPPISELEKILQ' A
#
# COMPACT_ATOMS: atom_id res chain seq x y z
N ALA A 1 -18.76 7.14 -9.16
CA ALA A 1 -17.94 5.95 -9.35
C ALA A 1 -18.81 4.86 -9.96
N SER A 2 -18.50 4.48 -11.19
CA SER A 2 -19.16 3.38 -11.92
C SER A 2 -18.39 2.07 -11.70
N SER A 3 -18.98 0.94 -12.07
CA SER A 3 -18.30 -0.37 -12.05
C SER A 3 -16.99 -0.35 -12.87
N VAL A 4 -16.96 0.40 -13.97
CA VAL A 4 -15.77 0.60 -14.82
C VAL A 4 -14.66 1.33 -14.07
N ASP A 5 -14.99 2.32 -13.24
CA ASP A 5 -14.00 3.04 -12.43
C ASP A 5 -13.36 2.12 -11.39
N ALA A 6 -14.15 1.23 -10.77
CA ALA A 6 -13.65 0.23 -9.84
C ALA A 6 -12.73 -0.79 -10.54
N GLU A 7 -13.15 -1.32 -11.70
CA GLU A 7 -12.35 -2.27 -12.48
C GLU A 7 -11.03 -1.66 -12.97
N ARG A 8 -11.06 -0.39 -13.39
CA ARG A 8 -9.86 0.35 -13.77
C ARG A 8 -8.90 0.49 -12.59
N ALA A 9 -9.39 0.85 -11.40
CA ALA A 9 -8.57 0.96 -10.20
C ALA A 9 -7.94 -0.39 -9.81
N PHE A 10 -8.70 -1.49 -9.86
CA PHE A 10 -8.18 -2.84 -9.61
C PHE A 10 -7.12 -3.25 -10.64
N SER A 11 -7.37 -3.00 -11.93
CA SER A 11 -6.44 -3.35 -13.01
C SER A 11 -5.14 -2.56 -12.93
N VAL A 12 -5.21 -1.26 -12.65
CA VAL A 12 -4.03 -0.41 -12.43
C VAL A 12 -3.25 -0.89 -11.21
N GLY A 13 -3.95 -1.19 -10.10
CA GLY A 13 -3.34 -1.73 -8.89
C GLY A 13 -2.61 -3.06 -9.14
N ARG A 14 -3.25 -4.01 -9.84
CA ARG A 14 -2.62 -5.30 -10.20
C ARG A 14 -1.40 -5.12 -11.08
N ARG A 15 -1.47 -4.23 -12.08
CA ARG A 15 -0.32 -3.94 -12.96
C ARG A 15 0.86 -3.38 -12.17
N GLN A 16 0.58 -2.44 -11.26
CA GLN A 16 1.59 -1.84 -10.39
C GLN A 16 2.23 -2.89 -9.47
N VAL A 17 1.42 -3.73 -8.84
CA VAL A 17 1.87 -4.83 -7.97
C VAL A 17 2.75 -5.82 -8.72
N ASN A 18 2.33 -6.30 -9.89
CA ASN A 18 3.11 -7.26 -10.69
C ASN A 18 4.44 -6.66 -11.16
N PHE A 19 4.42 -5.40 -11.63
CA PHE A 19 5.65 -4.71 -12.05
C PHE A 19 6.65 -4.57 -10.89
N LEU A 20 6.15 -4.24 -9.70
CA LEU A 20 6.98 -4.15 -8.51
C LEU A 20 7.53 -5.52 -8.11
N GLN A 21 6.70 -6.57 -8.09
CA GLN A 21 7.12 -7.93 -7.74
C GLN A 21 8.30 -8.45 -8.58
N HIS A 22 8.28 -8.21 -9.90
CA HIS A 22 9.36 -8.70 -10.77
C HIS A 22 10.66 -7.89 -10.67
N ASN A 23 10.58 -6.62 -10.25
CA ASN A 23 11.74 -5.73 -10.10
C ASN A 23 12.26 -5.62 -8.66
N MET A 24 11.70 -6.39 -7.72
CA MET A 24 12.06 -6.30 -6.30
C MET A 24 12.14 -7.67 -5.63
N THR A 25 12.92 -7.77 -4.56
CA THR A 25 12.95 -9.00 -3.76
C THR A 25 11.60 -9.24 -3.09
N SER A 26 11.20 -10.51 -2.94
CA SER A 26 9.91 -10.90 -2.33
C SER A 26 9.68 -10.25 -0.96
N GLN A 27 10.72 -10.12 -0.14
CA GLN A 27 10.65 -9.50 1.17
C GLN A 27 10.35 -8.00 1.08
N SER A 28 10.99 -7.30 0.14
CA SER A 28 10.73 -5.87 -0.10
C SER A 28 9.30 -5.63 -0.58
N PHE A 29 8.74 -6.55 -1.38
CA PHE A 29 7.37 -6.46 -1.86
C PHE A 29 6.37 -6.57 -0.69
N LYS A 30 6.54 -7.59 0.15
CA LYS A 30 5.69 -7.82 1.33
C LYS A 30 5.74 -6.63 2.31
N ALA A 31 6.93 -6.09 2.57
CA ALA A 31 7.09 -4.92 3.44
C ALA A 31 6.35 -3.69 2.91
N ARG A 32 6.49 -3.37 1.61
CA ARG A 32 5.80 -2.22 0.99
C ARG A 32 4.29 -2.39 0.98
N MET A 33 3.78 -3.59 0.71
CA MET A 33 2.34 -3.86 0.75
C MET A 33 1.79 -3.73 2.18
N ALA A 34 2.48 -4.27 3.18
CA ALA A 34 2.09 -4.17 4.58
C ALA A 34 2.02 -2.70 5.02
N VAL A 35 3.13 -1.96 4.88
CA VAL A 35 3.19 -0.54 5.26
C VAL A 35 2.20 0.30 4.46
N GLY A 36 2.13 0.11 3.14
CA GLY A 36 1.24 0.86 2.26
C GLY A 36 -0.25 0.62 2.57
N SER A 37 -0.62 -0.60 2.96
CA SER A 37 -1.99 -0.90 3.40
C SER A 37 -2.36 -0.25 4.73
N TRP A 38 -1.37 0.08 5.55
CA TRP A 38 -1.57 0.66 6.88
C TRP A 38 -1.53 2.19 6.88
N VAL A 39 -0.78 2.81 5.97
CA VAL A 39 -0.55 4.28 5.92
C VAL A 39 -1.81 5.14 5.84
N ASN A 40 -2.98 4.58 5.52
CA ASN A 40 -4.27 5.28 5.57
C ASN A 40 -5.36 4.49 6.30
N SER A 41 -4.99 3.44 7.05
CA SER A 41 -5.93 2.65 7.84
C SER A 41 -6.36 3.44 9.08
N PRO A 42 -7.64 3.40 9.49
CA PRO A 42 -8.10 4.00 10.76
C PRO A 42 -7.38 3.45 12.00
N VAL A 43 -6.71 2.29 11.86
CA VAL A 43 -5.98 1.60 12.92
C VAL A 43 -4.52 2.07 13.00
N CYS A 44 -4.00 2.76 11.99
CA CYS A 44 -2.66 3.32 12.01
C CYS A 44 -2.74 4.80 12.43
N PRO A 45 -2.17 5.19 13.58
CA PRO A 45 -2.06 6.59 13.94
C PRO A 45 -1.32 7.36 12.85
N PRO A 46 -1.62 8.65 12.64
CA PRO A 46 -0.82 9.50 11.78
C PRO A 46 0.67 9.35 12.13
N ILE A 47 1.56 9.40 11.13
CA ILE A 47 3.00 9.24 11.35
C ILE A 47 3.52 10.25 12.40
N SER A 48 2.92 11.44 12.46
CA SER A 48 3.21 12.47 13.47
C SER A 48 2.84 12.09 14.90
N GLU A 49 1.92 11.14 15.12
CA GLU A 49 1.64 10.55 16.44
C GLU A 49 2.58 9.39 16.75
N LEU A 50 2.94 8.59 15.75
CA LEU A 50 3.95 7.53 15.92
C LEU A 50 5.32 8.12 16.33
N GLU A 51 5.69 9.27 15.78
CA GLU A 51 6.91 10.00 16.17
C GLU A 51 6.95 10.35 17.65
N LYS A 52 5.79 10.64 18.27
CA LYS A 52 5.70 10.99 19.70
C LYS A 52 5.82 9.78 20.63
N ILE A 53 5.52 8.58 20.14
CA ILE A 53 5.61 7.32 20.92
C ILE A 53 7.05 6.80 20.96
N LEU A 54 7.86 7.16 19.95
CA LEU A 54 9.27 6.73 19.82
C LEU A 54 10.27 7.69 20.50
N GLN A 55 9.82 8.83 21.04
CA GLN A 55 10.61 9.74 21.88
C GLN A 55 10.51 9.37 23.36
#